data_AF-X1SFA5-F1
#
_entry.id   AF-X1SFA5-F1
#
_cell.length_a   1.000
_cell.length_b   1.000
_cell.length_c   1.000
_cell.angle_alpha   90.00
_cell.angle_beta   90.00
_cell.angle_gamma   90.00
#
_symmetry.space_group_name_H-M   'P 1'
#
loop_
_entity.id
_entity.type
_entity.pdbx_description
1 polymer ?
#
loop_
_entity_poly.entity_id
_entity_poly.type
_entity_poly.pdbx_seq_one_letter_code
_entity_poly.pdbx_strand_id
1 'polypeptide(L)'
;MEIPLLPNEKPGQYDNLGKRFPGADRYPGFSSFLAARVAAYYAYNMTGVVDPIDDLDVVELHDAFTISDIQTYEDIGITPYGDGRSYIESGEAYHTNPNTKKPGKLPSNLCGGLIGCMHAVGATGLMQIAEIGYHIWNRWDEIHEPQEKWDAFGREKPKDWTSLQVKGAKRGLAISHAGVGSHVTCAILMDPNHLIKEE
;
A
#
# COMPACT_ATOMS: atom_id res chain seq x y z
N MET A 1 -9.44 12.37 -19.53
CA MET A 1 -8.94 11.02 -19.90
C MET A 1 -9.95 10.02 -19.34
N GLU A 2 -10.13 8.86 -19.96
CA GLU A 2 -10.87 7.78 -19.30
C GLU A 2 -10.03 7.19 -18.17
N ILE A 3 -10.68 6.61 -17.16
CA ILE A 3 -9.99 5.94 -16.06
C ILE A 3 -9.42 4.62 -16.60
N PRO A 4 -8.10 4.39 -16.56
CA PRO A 4 -7.53 3.08 -16.90
C PRO A 4 -8.04 2.05 -15.90
N LEU A 5 -8.79 1.06 -16.33
CA LEU A 5 -9.30 0.02 -15.43
C LEU A 5 -8.18 -0.94 -15.05
N LEU A 6 -8.05 -1.19 -13.75
CA LEU A 6 -7.22 -2.25 -13.18
C LEU A 6 -7.96 -3.59 -13.33
N PRO A 7 -7.24 -4.73 -13.23
CA PRO A 7 -7.80 -6.03 -13.56
C PRO A 7 -9.04 -6.46 -12.75
N ASN A 8 -9.20 -5.97 -11.51
CA ASN A 8 -10.35 -6.25 -10.65
C ASN A 8 -11.58 -5.35 -10.93
N GLU A 9 -11.47 -4.39 -11.83
CA GLU A 9 -12.52 -3.40 -12.07
C GLU A 9 -13.25 -3.63 -13.40
N LYS A 10 -14.48 -3.12 -13.48
CA LYS A 10 -15.40 -3.42 -14.60
C LYS A 10 -15.65 -2.18 -15.47
N PRO A 11 -15.89 -2.38 -16.78
CA PRO A 11 -16.41 -1.31 -17.64
C PRO A 11 -17.67 -0.67 -17.03
N GLY A 12 -17.74 0.65 -17.05
CA GLY A 12 -18.87 1.42 -16.50
C GLY A 12 -18.89 1.57 -14.97
N GLN A 13 -17.94 0.99 -14.24
CA GLN A 13 -17.87 1.07 -12.77
C GLN A 13 -17.86 2.52 -12.23
N TYR A 14 -17.32 3.45 -13.00
CA TYR A 14 -17.12 4.85 -12.61
C TYR A 14 -18.05 5.85 -13.33
N ASP A 15 -19.05 5.36 -14.09
CA ASP A 15 -19.95 6.23 -14.88
C ASP A 15 -20.80 7.17 -14.02
N ASN A 16 -21.00 6.84 -12.74
CA ASN A 16 -21.76 7.64 -11.80
C ASN A 16 -20.88 8.46 -10.84
N LEU A 17 -19.55 8.49 -11.03
CA LEU A 17 -18.64 9.10 -10.07
C LEU A 17 -18.95 10.59 -9.86
N GLY A 18 -19.19 11.36 -10.92
CA GLY A 18 -19.59 12.76 -10.82
C GLY A 18 -20.97 13.00 -10.19
N LYS A 19 -21.86 11.99 -10.23
CA LYS A 19 -23.15 12.04 -9.50
C LYS A 19 -22.97 11.76 -8.01
N ARG A 20 -22.10 10.80 -7.65
CA ARG A 20 -21.76 10.48 -6.25
C ARG A 20 -20.96 11.59 -5.60
N PHE A 21 -20.03 12.17 -6.36
CA PHE A 21 -19.07 13.17 -5.92
C PHE A 21 -19.04 14.33 -6.93
N PRO A 22 -19.86 15.38 -6.73
CA PRO A 22 -19.90 16.52 -7.65
C PRO A 22 -18.51 17.10 -7.93
N GLY A 23 -18.14 17.20 -9.21
CA GLY A 23 -16.81 17.65 -9.66
C GLY A 23 -15.82 16.51 -9.97
N ALA A 24 -16.20 15.25 -9.73
CA ALA A 24 -15.41 14.07 -10.10
C ALA A 24 -15.65 13.60 -11.55
N ASP A 25 -16.34 14.40 -12.38
CA ASP A 25 -16.60 14.10 -13.80
C ASP A 25 -15.32 14.08 -14.66
N ARG A 26 -14.23 14.66 -14.15
CA ARG A 26 -12.93 14.73 -14.84
C ARG A 26 -11.94 13.76 -14.20
N TYR A 27 -11.27 12.99 -15.07
CA TYR A 27 -10.11 12.18 -14.69
C TYR A 27 -8.81 12.60 -15.44
N PRO A 28 -7.66 12.67 -14.73
CA PRO A 28 -7.52 12.58 -13.28
C PRO A 28 -8.21 13.74 -12.57
N GLY A 29 -8.87 13.43 -11.45
CA GLY A 29 -9.50 14.40 -10.55
C GLY A 29 -8.54 14.86 -9.45
N PHE A 30 -8.99 15.74 -8.56
CA PHE A 30 -8.17 16.24 -7.44
C PHE A 30 -7.74 15.13 -6.47
N SER A 31 -8.54 14.08 -6.34
CA SER A 31 -8.33 12.95 -5.43
C SER A 31 -7.53 11.80 -6.03
N SER A 32 -6.85 11.97 -7.17
CA SER A 32 -6.12 10.89 -7.84
C SER A 32 -4.73 11.30 -8.33
N PHE A 33 -3.77 10.41 -8.14
CA PHE A 33 -2.48 10.40 -8.81
C PHE A 33 -2.56 9.50 -10.05
N LEU A 34 -2.78 10.11 -11.22
CA LEU A 34 -2.79 9.40 -12.51
C LEU A 34 -1.59 8.45 -12.68
N ALA A 35 -0.40 8.91 -12.28
CA ALA A 35 0.81 8.12 -12.40
C ALA A 35 0.79 6.86 -11.50
N ALA A 36 0.14 6.90 -10.34
CA ALA A 36 0.03 5.72 -9.46
C ALA A 36 -0.87 4.67 -10.10
N ARG A 37 -2.02 5.09 -10.62
CA ARG A 37 -2.94 4.24 -11.37
C ARG A 37 -2.28 3.55 -12.55
N VAL A 38 -1.57 4.34 -13.38
CA VAL A 38 -0.88 3.83 -14.56
C VAL A 38 0.27 2.89 -14.17
N ALA A 39 1.03 3.21 -13.12
CA ALA A 39 2.09 2.34 -12.63
C ALA A 39 1.54 1.00 -12.11
N ALA A 40 0.45 1.02 -11.33
CA ALA A 40 -0.22 -0.18 -10.84
C ALA A 40 -0.78 -1.01 -12.01
N TYR A 41 -1.40 -0.36 -13.01
CA TYR A 41 -1.86 -1.04 -14.23
C TYR A 41 -0.73 -1.84 -14.89
N TYR A 42 0.43 -1.23 -15.11
CA TYR A 42 1.56 -1.94 -15.70
C TYR A 42 2.07 -3.06 -14.79
N ALA A 43 2.26 -2.79 -13.49
CA ALA A 43 2.78 -3.77 -12.54
C ALA A 43 1.86 -5.01 -12.41
N TYR A 44 0.54 -4.82 -12.38
CA TYR A 44 -0.43 -5.92 -12.33
C TYR A 44 -0.42 -6.75 -13.60
N ASN A 45 -0.38 -6.11 -14.78
CA ASN A 45 -0.29 -6.84 -16.05
C ASN A 45 1.03 -7.60 -16.21
N MET A 46 2.13 -7.06 -15.69
CA MET A 46 3.44 -7.73 -15.70
C MET A 46 3.46 -8.96 -14.80
N THR A 47 2.88 -8.85 -13.60
CA THR A 47 3.02 -9.87 -12.56
C THR A 47 1.84 -10.85 -12.46
N GLY A 48 0.72 -10.54 -13.10
CA GLY A 48 -0.49 -11.36 -13.08
C GLY A 48 -1.45 -11.08 -11.92
N VAL A 49 -1.20 -10.05 -11.10
CA VAL A 49 -2.16 -9.60 -10.07
C VAL A 49 -3.50 -9.27 -10.72
N VAL A 50 -4.57 -9.91 -10.24
CA VAL A 50 -5.95 -9.69 -10.67
C VAL A 50 -6.69 -8.87 -9.63
N ASP A 51 -6.64 -9.25 -8.36
CA ASP A 51 -7.26 -8.53 -7.25
C ASP A 51 -6.19 -8.25 -6.18
N PRO A 52 -5.78 -6.97 -5.97
CA PRO A 52 -4.73 -6.66 -5.02
C PRO A 52 -5.06 -7.10 -3.59
N ILE A 53 -6.34 -7.16 -3.19
CA ILE A 53 -6.75 -7.61 -1.85
C ILE A 53 -6.48 -9.11 -1.67
N ASP A 54 -6.71 -9.91 -2.70
CA ASP A 54 -6.56 -11.36 -2.63
C ASP A 54 -5.15 -11.83 -3.01
N ASP A 55 -4.44 -11.05 -3.83
CA ASP A 55 -3.15 -11.41 -4.40
C ASP A 55 -1.94 -10.86 -3.62
N LEU A 56 -2.11 -9.85 -2.76
CA LEU A 56 -1.03 -9.24 -1.98
C LEU A 56 -1.24 -9.46 -0.49
N ASP A 57 -0.16 -9.50 0.29
CA ASP A 57 -0.21 -9.73 1.75
C ASP A 57 0.10 -8.47 2.55
N VAL A 58 0.84 -7.52 1.97
CA VAL A 58 1.23 -6.25 2.61
C VAL A 58 1.52 -5.18 1.56
N VAL A 59 1.23 -3.92 1.88
CA VAL A 59 1.61 -2.78 1.03
C VAL A 59 2.37 -1.70 1.79
N GLU A 60 3.30 -1.04 1.10
CA GLU A 60 4.03 0.11 1.61
C GLU A 60 3.81 1.29 0.66
N LEU A 61 3.02 2.27 1.11
CA LEU A 61 2.52 3.40 0.35
C LEU A 61 3.30 4.66 0.71
N HIS A 62 3.27 5.65 -0.18
CA HIS A 62 4.00 6.91 -0.01
C HIS A 62 3.11 7.94 0.69
N ASP A 63 2.83 7.71 1.96
CA ASP A 63 1.94 8.49 2.82
C ASP A 63 2.59 9.77 3.36
N ALA A 64 3.27 10.55 2.52
CA ALA A 64 3.90 11.82 2.94
C ALA A 64 2.89 12.80 3.58
N PHE A 65 1.61 12.66 3.24
CA PHE A 65 0.47 13.24 3.93
C PHE A 65 -0.62 12.17 4.11
N THR A 66 -1.44 12.26 5.16
CA THR A 66 -2.53 11.29 5.41
C THR A 66 -3.48 11.12 4.23
N ILE A 67 -3.75 12.19 3.47
CA ILE A 67 -4.60 12.12 2.28
C ILE A 67 -3.97 11.30 1.16
N SER A 68 -2.63 11.32 1.01
CA SER A 68 -1.96 10.57 -0.04
C SER A 68 -2.07 9.06 0.16
N ASP A 69 -2.21 8.60 1.40
CA ASP A 69 -2.51 7.21 1.73
C ASP A 69 -3.89 6.81 1.18
N ILE A 70 -4.92 7.59 1.53
CA ILE A 70 -6.32 7.40 1.08
C ILE A 70 -6.41 7.38 -0.45
N GLN A 71 -5.80 8.37 -1.11
CA GLN A 71 -5.80 8.47 -2.58
C GLN A 71 -5.15 7.25 -3.22
N THR A 72 -4.04 6.77 -2.63
CA THR A 72 -3.29 5.66 -3.19
C THR A 72 -4.09 4.35 -3.14
N TYR A 73 -4.86 4.07 -2.08
CA TYR A 73 -5.73 2.88 -2.04
C TYR A 73 -6.69 2.83 -3.24
N GLU A 74 -7.24 3.99 -3.62
CA GLU A 74 -8.15 4.11 -4.76
C GLU A 74 -7.40 3.98 -6.10
N ASP A 75 -6.26 4.66 -6.21
CA ASP A 75 -5.45 4.64 -7.43
C ASP A 75 -4.86 3.26 -7.73
N ILE A 76 -4.57 2.43 -6.73
CA ILE A 76 -4.06 1.06 -6.95
C ILE A 76 -5.14 0.00 -6.90
N GLY A 77 -6.43 0.38 -6.81
CA GLY A 77 -7.54 -0.56 -6.94
C GLY A 77 -7.78 -1.45 -5.73
N ILE A 78 -7.24 -1.09 -4.56
CA ILE A 78 -7.60 -1.74 -3.27
C ILE A 78 -9.07 -1.47 -2.94
N THR A 79 -9.56 -0.28 -3.30
CA THR A 79 -10.95 0.12 -3.15
C THR A 79 -11.37 1.04 -4.30
N PRO A 80 -12.65 1.10 -4.68
CA PRO A 80 -13.09 2.01 -5.74
C PRO A 80 -12.87 3.49 -5.39
N TYR A 81 -12.77 4.33 -6.41
CA TYR A 81 -12.71 5.79 -6.23
C TYR A 81 -13.85 6.33 -5.35
N GLY A 82 -13.48 7.12 -4.35
CA GLY A 82 -14.36 7.69 -3.33
C GLY A 82 -14.61 6.81 -2.10
N ASP A 83 -14.11 5.58 -2.08
CA ASP A 83 -14.32 4.62 -0.99
C ASP A 83 -13.05 4.37 -0.14
N GLY A 84 -11.97 5.15 -0.35
CA GLY A 84 -10.71 5.08 0.40
C GLY A 84 -10.88 5.26 1.91
N ARG A 85 -11.74 6.19 2.32
CA ARG A 85 -12.10 6.40 3.74
C ARG A 85 -12.66 5.14 4.37
N SER A 86 -13.57 4.46 3.68
CA SER A 86 -14.25 3.28 4.21
C SER A 86 -13.28 2.11 4.40
N TYR A 87 -12.26 2.00 3.55
CA TYR A 87 -11.21 0.99 3.71
C TYR A 87 -10.46 1.17 5.04
N ILE A 88 -10.07 2.40 5.37
CA ILE A 88 -9.43 2.70 6.67
C ILE A 88 -10.40 2.46 7.83
N GLU A 89 -11.60 3.05 7.79
CA GLU A 89 -12.57 2.96 8.90
C GLU A 89 -13.01 1.51 9.21
N SER A 90 -13.05 0.64 8.19
CA SER A 90 -13.35 -0.78 8.37
C SER A 90 -12.25 -1.54 9.14
N GLY A 91 -11.04 -0.99 9.20
CA GLY A 91 -9.89 -1.59 9.86
C GLY A 91 -9.07 -2.54 8.99
N GLU A 92 -9.36 -2.64 7.69
CA GLU A 92 -8.71 -3.61 6.79
C GLU A 92 -7.28 -3.21 6.40
N ALA A 93 -6.95 -1.93 6.48
CA ALA A 93 -5.59 -1.40 6.29
C ALA A 93 -4.65 -1.66 7.50
N TYR A 94 -5.15 -2.23 8.60
CA TYR A 94 -4.37 -2.38 9.84
C TYR A 94 -3.85 -3.81 9.97
N HIS A 95 -2.64 -3.98 10.51
CA HIS A 95 -2.11 -5.31 10.85
C HIS A 95 -3.08 -6.11 11.73
N THR A 96 -3.59 -5.47 12.79
CA THR A 96 -4.65 -6.01 13.64
C THR A 96 -5.86 -5.10 13.52
N ASN A 97 -6.92 -5.58 12.88
CA ASN A 97 -8.14 -4.82 12.67
C ASN A 97 -8.75 -4.40 14.03
N PRO A 98 -8.92 -3.09 14.30
CA PRO A 98 -9.39 -2.60 15.59
C PRO A 98 -10.82 -3.04 15.92
N ASN A 99 -11.65 -3.31 14.91
CA ASN A 99 -13.06 -3.68 15.04
C ASN A 99 -13.23 -5.19 15.28
N THR A 100 -12.45 -6.02 14.59
CA THR A 100 -12.64 -7.48 14.59
C THR A 100 -11.59 -8.24 15.40
N LYS A 101 -10.47 -7.59 15.74
CA LYS A 101 -9.29 -8.19 16.38
C LYS A 101 -8.64 -9.33 15.57
N LYS A 102 -8.95 -9.41 14.28
CA LYS A 102 -8.33 -10.31 13.31
C LYS A 102 -7.33 -9.52 12.43
N PRO A 103 -6.48 -10.20 11.64
CA PRO A 103 -5.72 -9.51 10.61
C PRO A 103 -6.63 -8.70 9.69
N GLY A 104 -6.21 -7.48 9.34
CA GLY A 104 -6.81 -6.75 8.22
C GLY A 104 -6.55 -7.48 6.91
N LYS A 105 -7.40 -7.25 5.90
CA LYS A 105 -7.29 -7.92 4.59
C LYS A 105 -5.98 -7.63 3.87
N LEU A 106 -5.61 -6.35 3.78
CA LEU A 106 -4.35 -5.94 3.15
C LEU A 106 -3.77 -4.78 3.97
N PRO A 107 -2.95 -5.09 4.99
CA PRO A 107 -2.36 -4.09 5.85
C PRO A 107 -1.37 -3.21 5.09
N SER A 108 -1.31 -1.94 5.47
CA SER A 108 -0.43 -0.94 4.86
C SER A 108 0.52 -0.31 5.87
N ASN A 109 1.69 0.11 5.39
CA ASN A 109 2.65 0.97 6.09
C ASN A 109 3.01 0.44 7.48
N LEU A 110 3.30 -0.86 7.60
CA LEU A 110 3.54 -1.51 8.89
C LEU A 110 4.84 -1.08 9.55
N CYS A 111 5.78 -0.53 8.78
CA CYS A 111 6.93 0.17 9.35
C CYS A 111 6.51 1.41 10.18
N GLY A 112 5.32 1.96 9.92
CA GLY A 112 4.83 3.24 10.41
C GLY A 112 4.60 4.27 9.29
N GLY A 113 4.94 3.92 8.05
CA GLY A 113 4.88 4.81 6.89
C GLY A 113 5.85 5.99 7.00
N LEU A 114 5.82 6.89 6.03
CA LEU A 114 6.58 8.13 6.03
C LEU A 114 6.19 9.03 7.20
N ILE A 115 4.93 8.96 7.65
CA ILE A 115 4.42 9.72 8.79
C ILE A 115 5.11 9.27 10.09
N GLY A 116 5.22 7.96 10.33
CA GLY A 116 5.80 7.39 11.55
C GLY A 116 7.32 7.26 11.49
N CYS A 117 7.87 6.75 10.38
CA CYS A 117 9.30 6.50 10.20
C CYS A 117 10.12 7.74 9.82
N MET A 118 9.45 8.86 9.50
CA MET A 118 9.99 10.02 8.79
C MET A 118 10.25 9.78 7.30
N HIS A 119 10.38 10.88 6.56
CA HIS A 119 10.51 10.87 5.10
C HIS A 119 11.90 11.35 4.66
N ALA A 120 12.88 10.44 4.65
CA ALA A 120 14.15 10.65 3.96
C ALA A 120 13.93 10.44 2.46
N VAL A 121 13.65 11.53 1.72
CA VAL A 121 13.11 11.51 0.35
C VAL A 121 13.75 10.47 -0.57
N GLY A 122 15.08 10.47 -0.71
CA GLY A 122 15.79 9.55 -1.60
C GLY A 122 15.88 8.09 -1.10
N ALA A 123 15.69 7.86 0.20
CA ALA A 123 15.77 6.53 0.81
C ALA A 123 14.41 5.85 0.96
N THR A 124 13.31 6.60 0.85
CA THR A 124 11.95 6.12 1.14
C THR A 124 11.57 4.92 0.27
N GLY A 125 11.75 4.99 -1.06
CA GLY A 125 11.41 3.87 -1.94
C GLY A 125 12.20 2.59 -1.64
N LEU A 126 13.46 2.72 -1.20
CA LEU A 126 14.28 1.58 -0.79
C LEU A 126 13.81 0.98 0.54
N MET A 127 13.44 1.84 1.50
CA MET A 127 12.87 1.41 2.77
C MET A 127 11.56 0.63 2.57
N GLN A 128 10.65 1.13 1.73
CA GLN A 128 9.39 0.46 1.42
C GLN A 128 9.63 -0.96 0.84
N ILE A 129 10.56 -1.09 -0.10
CA ILE A 129 10.94 -2.39 -0.69
C ILE A 129 11.58 -3.31 0.37
N ALA A 130 12.46 -2.78 1.21
CA ALA A 130 13.11 -3.55 2.26
C ALA A 130 12.11 -4.08 3.29
N GLU A 131 11.13 -3.25 3.68
CA GLU A 131 10.10 -3.62 4.64
C GLU A 131 9.23 -4.78 4.13
N ILE A 132 8.78 -4.71 2.88
CA ILE A 132 8.08 -5.82 2.23
C ILE A 132 8.95 -7.09 2.22
N GLY A 133 10.23 -6.94 1.89
CA GLY A 133 11.19 -8.05 1.91
C GLY A 133 11.28 -8.71 3.29
N TYR A 134 11.34 -7.93 4.37
CA TYR A 134 11.38 -8.47 5.74
C TYR A 134 10.11 -9.26 6.08
N HIS A 135 8.95 -8.83 5.61
CA HIS A 135 7.72 -9.60 5.77
C HIS A 135 7.77 -10.93 5.01
N ILE A 136 8.14 -10.92 3.73
CA ILE A 136 8.21 -12.12 2.88
C ILE A 136 9.23 -13.13 3.43
N TRP A 137 10.37 -12.65 3.93
CA TRP A 137 11.39 -13.51 4.53
C TRP A 137 11.06 -13.99 5.95
N ASN A 138 9.96 -13.52 6.54
CA ASN A 138 9.61 -13.77 7.95
C ASN A 138 10.72 -13.32 8.93
N ARG A 139 11.28 -12.12 8.67
CA ARG A 139 12.40 -11.53 9.42
C ARG A 139 12.08 -10.14 9.96
N TRP A 140 10.82 -9.72 9.95
CA TRP A 140 10.42 -8.40 10.43
C TRP A 140 10.85 -8.18 11.89
N ASP A 141 10.64 -9.18 12.75
CA ASP A 141 11.04 -9.09 14.16
C ASP A 141 12.54 -8.91 14.33
N GLU A 142 13.38 -9.56 13.51
CA GLU A 142 14.85 -9.36 13.56
C GLU A 142 15.25 -7.90 13.29
N ILE A 143 14.39 -7.17 12.57
CA ILE A 143 14.65 -5.78 12.21
C ILE A 143 14.10 -4.81 13.25
N HIS A 144 12.94 -5.08 13.84
CA HIS A 144 12.18 -4.12 14.63
C HIS A 144 12.14 -4.43 16.14
N GLU A 145 12.46 -5.67 16.54
CA GLU A 145 12.47 -6.10 17.93
C GLU A 145 13.73 -5.75 18.74
N PRO A 146 14.96 -5.91 18.21
CA PRO A 146 16.18 -5.90 19.05
C PRO A 146 16.38 -4.59 19.80
N GLN A 147 16.60 -4.69 21.12
CA GLN A 147 16.78 -3.53 22.00
C GLN A 147 17.97 -2.67 21.58
N GLU A 148 19.02 -3.29 21.07
CA GLU A 148 20.25 -2.62 20.63
C GLU A 148 19.98 -1.58 19.53
N LYS A 149 18.94 -1.79 18.70
CA LYS A 149 18.56 -0.82 17.67
C LYS A 149 17.88 0.41 18.28
N TRP A 150 16.99 0.20 19.24
CA TRP A 150 16.35 1.30 19.97
C TRP A 150 17.40 2.16 20.68
N ASP A 151 18.34 1.50 21.36
CA ASP A 151 19.44 2.16 22.07
C ASP A 151 20.36 2.92 21.09
N ALA A 152 20.70 2.33 19.94
CA ALA A 152 21.57 2.95 18.93
C ALA A 152 21.02 4.28 18.38
N PHE A 153 19.70 4.45 18.35
CA PHE A 153 19.05 5.69 17.92
C PHE A 153 18.55 6.56 19.07
N GLY A 154 18.91 6.23 20.32
CA GLY A 154 18.47 6.97 21.51
C GLY A 154 16.94 6.97 21.69
N ARG A 155 16.28 5.86 21.32
CA ARG A 155 14.83 5.68 21.41
C ARG A 155 14.49 4.69 22.51
N GLU A 156 13.33 4.87 23.14
CA GLU A 156 12.79 3.92 24.11
C GLU A 156 11.87 2.92 23.38
N LYS A 157 12.09 1.62 23.57
CA LYS A 157 11.21 0.58 23.04
C LYS A 157 9.85 0.65 23.77
N PRO A 158 8.71 0.75 23.05
CA PRO A 158 7.40 0.79 23.66
C PRO A 158 7.13 -0.44 24.55
N LYS A 159 6.48 -0.24 25.69
CA LYS A 159 6.13 -1.34 26.62
C LYS A 159 5.10 -2.30 26.03
N ASP A 160 4.30 -1.80 25.11
CA ASP A 160 3.28 -2.49 24.35
C ASP A 160 3.77 -2.89 22.95
N TRP A 161 5.09 -2.94 22.73
CA TRP A 161 5.66 -3.42 21.48
C TRP A 161 5.09 -4.82 21.15
N THR A 162 4.65 -4.97 19.91
CA THR A 162 4.15 -6.22 19.38
C THR A 162 4.69 -6.42 17.98
N SER A 163 4.89 -7.67 17.60
CA SER A 163 5.27 -8.02 16.23
C SER A 163 4.17 -7.60 15.26
N LEU A 164 4.57 -6.92 14.18
CA LEU A 164 3.72 -6.64 13.02
C LEU A 164 4.05 -7.58 11.85
N GLN A 165 4.77 -8.66 12.09
CA GLN A 165 5.08 -9.66 11.07
C GLN A 165 3.79 -10.25 10.47
N VAL A 166 3.52 -9.91 9.21
CA VAL A 166 2.46 -10.54 8.42
C VAL A 166 2.79 -12.02 8.24
N LYS A 167 1.98 -12.90 8.84
CA LYS A 167 2.24 -14.34 8.87
C LYS A 167 2.03 -14.95 7.49
N GLY A 168 3.06 -15.62 6.98
CA GLY A 168 2.99 -16.31 5.69
C GLY A 168 2.92 -15.36 4.49
N ALA A 169 3.37 -14.12 4.65
CA ALA A 169 3.48 -13.17 3.55
C ALA A 169 4.34 -13.76 2.42
N LYS A 170 3.82 -13.66 1.21
CA LYS A 170 4.44 -14.17 -0.02
C LYS A 170 4.65 -13.04 -1.01
N ARG A 171 3.82 -12.00 -0.96
CA ARG A 171 3.77 -10.95 -1.96
C ARG A 171 3.46 -9.61 -1.31
N GLY A 172 4.07 -8.56 -1.82
CA GLY A 172 3.74 -7.21 -1.38
C GLY A 172 4.01 -6.17 -2.46
N LEU A 173 3.42 -4.99 -2.27
CA LEU A 173 3.50 -3.89 -3.23
C LEU A 173 4.00 -2.62 -2.56
N ALA A 174 4.98 -1.97 -3.17
CA ALA A 174 5.45 -0.65 -2.79
C ALA A 174 5.02 0.41 -3.81
N ILE A 175 4.46 1.51 -3.33
CA ILE A 175 4.26 2.75 -4.09
C ILE A 175 5.24 3.79 -3.56
N SER A 176 6.12 4.29 -4.43
CA SER A 176 6.93 5.48 -4.16
C SER A 176 6.62 6.55 -5.19
N HIS A 177 6.45 7.80 -4.77
CA HIS A 177 6.19 8.89 -5.70
C HIS A 177 7.05 10.13 -5.46
N ALA A 178 7.10 11.01 -6.48
CA ALA A 178 7.81 12.28 -6.43
C ALA A 178 6.82 13.45 -6.50
N GLY A 179 6.95 14.37 -5.55
CA GLY A 179 6.10 15.55 -5.44
C GLY A 179 4.67 15.18 -5.07
N VAL A 180 3.70 15.65 -5.84
CA VAL A 180 2.26 15.36 -5.66
C VAL A 180 1.79 14.27 -6.62
N GLY A 181 2.55 13.17 -6.72
CA GLY A 181 2.25 12.07 -7.65
C GLY A 181 2.62 12.33 -9.11
N SER A 182 3.63 13.19 -9.36
CA SER A 182 4.08 13.51 -10.73
C SER A 182 4.83 12.36 -11.41
N HIS A 183 5.58 11.59 -10.62
CA HIS A 183 6.27 10.38 -11.01
C HIS A 183 5.99 9.34 -9.94
N VAL A 184 5.60 8.14 -10.34
CA VAL A 184 5.26 7.06 -9.42
C VAL A 184 5.92 5.79 -9.91
N THR A 185 6.53 5.06 -8.98
CA THR A 185 7.01 3.70 -9.18
C THR A 185 6.12 2.75 -8.39
N CYS A 186 5.61 1.72 -9.06
CA CYS A 186 4.94 0.59 -8.43
C CYS A 186 5.86 -0.63 -8.53
N ALA A 187 6.30 -1.16 -7.39
CA ALA A 187 7.12 -2.35 -7.31
C ALA A 187 6.33 -3.46 -6.62
N ILE A 188 6.31 -4.66 -7.21
CA ILE A 188 5.70 -5.84 -6.61
C ILE A 188 6.80 -6.84 -6.34
N LEU A 189 6.94 -7.23 -5.08
CA LEU A 189 7.87 -8.25 -4.63
C LEU A 189 7.10 -9.55 -4.41
N MET A 190 7.67 -10.66 -4.85
CA MET A 190 7.08 -12.00 -4.68
C MET A 190 8.14 -12.99 -4.24
N ASP A 191 7.78 -13.89 -3.32
CA ASP A 191 8.53 -15.09 -3.05
C ASP A 191 8.66 -15.91 -4.35
N PRO A 192 9.87 -16.38 -4.72
CA PRO A 192 10.08 -17.11 -5.98
C PRO A 192 9.25 -18.39 -6.13
N ASN A 193 8.79 -19.00 -5.03
CA ASN A 193 7.94 -20.19 -5.06
C ASN A 193 6.44 -19.85 -5.11
N HIS A 194 6.11 -18.57 -5.17
CA HIS A 194 4.74 -18.06 -5.12
C HIS A 194 4.51 -16.98 -6.18
N LEU A 195 5.12 -17.08 -7.35
CA LEU A 195 4.78 -16.19 -8.47
C LEU A 195 3.31 -16.38 -8.87
N ILE A 196 2.60 -15.31 -9.25
CA ILE A 196 1.22 -15.41 -9.77
C ILE A 196 1.24 -15.83 -11.24
N LYS A 197 2.22 -15.32 -11.98
CA LYS A 197 2.48 -15.65 -13.37
C LYS A 197 3.91 -16.16 -13.50
N GLU A 198 4.06 -17.36 -14.06
CA GLU A 198 5.37 -17.90 -14.47
C GLU A 198 5.78 -17.31 -15.82
N GLU A 199 7.09 -17.13 -16.05
CA GLU A 199 7.65 -16.61 -17.31
C GLU A 199 7.40 -17.54 -18.52
#